data_AF-A0A4Q3UXK8-F1
#
_entry.id   AF-A0A4Q3UXK8-F1
#
_cell.length_a   1.000
_cell.length_b   1.000
_cell.length_c   1.000
_cell.angle_alpha   90.00
_cell.angle_beta   90.00
_cell.angle_gamma   90.00
#
_symmetry.space_group_name_H-M   'P 1'
#
loop_
_entity.id
_entity.type
_entity.pdbx_description
1 polymer ?
#
loop_
_entity_poly.entity_id
_entity_poly.type
_entity_poly.pdbx_seq_one_letter_code
_entity_poly.pdbx_strand_id
1 'polypeptide(L)'
;VQLLRAKDLAHLVAQELDAVHNHHNFTWRETIGGTEYWVGRKGATPAYPGQRGFVGATMGEDSVILEGVENEEGEALFHSTVHGAGRVMSRTAATGKVNRRTGEPILDENGQPKRPGLVSREMMEKWVAREGVVLRGAGVDEAPQCYKRLKEVLRGQGPTVRVLHTLSPIGVAMAGAREYDPYKD
;
A
#
# COMPACT_ATOMS: atom_id res chain seq x y z
N VAL A 1 4.68 1.26 -0.58
CA VAL A 1 5.30 2.61 -0.56
C VAL A 1 6.21 2.67 0.66
N GLN A 2 7.52 2.61 0.47
CA GLN A 2 8.49 2.82 1.54
C GLN A 2 8.57 4.34 1.74
N LEU A 3 7.96 4.84 2.82
CA LEU A 3 8.49 6.05 3.44
C LEU A 3 9.91 5.71 3.90
N LEU A 4 10.83 6.61 3.57
CA LEU A 4 12.28 6.43 3.56
C LEU A 4 12.77 5.54 4.71
N ARG A 5 13.49 4.45 4.39
CA ARG A 5 14.27 3.74 5.41
C ARG A 5 15.37 4.68 5.88
N ALA A 6 15.68 4.68 7.18
CA ALA A 6 16.73 5.53 7.77
C ALA A 6 18.06 5.55 6.99
N LYS A 7 18.40 4.46 6.27
CA LYS A 7 19.60 4.37 5.43
C LYS A 7 19.58 5.22 4.15
N ASP A 8 18.40 5.55 3.62
CA ASP A 8 18.23 6.33 2.39
C ASP A 8 18.19 7.85 2.67
N LEU A 9 18.25 8.25 3.96
CA LEU A 9 18.27 9.64 4.43
C LEU A 9 19.67 10.28 4.49
N ALA A 10 20.75 9.57 4.15
CA ALA A 10 22.12 10.07 4.33
C ALA A 10 22.45 11.40 3.62
N HIS A 11 21.62 11.84 2.66
CA HIS A 11 21.78 13.09 1.91
C HIS A 11 20.77 14.20 2.29
N LEU A 12 19.77 13.89 3.12
CA LEU A 12 18.86 14.85 3.72
C LEU A 12 19.34 15.05 5.17
N VAL A 13 19.69 16.28 5.55
CA VAL A 13 19.93 16.60 6.96
C VAL A 13 18.59 16.54 7.68
N ALA A 14 18.16 15.34 8.03
CA ALA A 14 16.89 15.06 8.67
C ALA A 14 17.15 14.24 9.94
N GLN A 15 16.55 14.66 11.05
CA GLN A 15 16.54 13.92 12.29
C GLN A 15 15.24 13.10 12.35
N GLU A 16 15.36 11.80 12.60
CA GLU A 16 14.21 10.95 12.92
C GLU A 16 13.62 11.40 14.27
N LEU A 17 12.35 11.80 14.26
CA LEU A 17 11.64 12.24 15.47
C LEU A 17 10.80 11.12 16.09
N ASP A 18 10.38 10.16 15.28
CA ASP A 18 9.44 9.10 15.63
C ASP A 18 9.46 8.00 14.56
N ALA A 19 9.15 6.76 14.97
CA ALA A 19 9.08 5.61 14.08
C ALA A 19 7.91 4.69 14.47
N VAL A 20 7.16 4.26 13.46
CA VAL A 20 6.05 3.32 13.60
C VAL A 20 6.28 2.16 12.64
N HIS A 21 6.23 0.94 13.17
CA HIS A 21 6.44 -0.29 12.41
C HIS A 21 5.27 -1.25 12.61
N ASN A 22 4.84 -1.90 11.54
CA ASN A 22 3.82 -2.93 11.59
C ASN A 22 4.11 -4.07 10.61
N HIS A 23 3.82 -5.29 11.06
CA HIS A 23 3.69 -6.45 10.19
C HIS A 23 2.25 -6.49 9.66
N HIS A 24 2.06 -6.94 8.41
CA HIS A 24 0.73 -7.00 7.80
C HIS A 24 0.37 -8.35 7.17
N ASN A 25 1.29 -9.32 7.23
CA ASN A 25 1.11 -10.70 6.79
C ASN A 25 1.81 -11.63 7.79
N PHE A 26 1.07 -12.25 8.70
CA PHE A 26 1.61 -13.12 9.75
C PHE A 26 0.49 -13.91 10.44
N THR A 27 0.87 -14.95 11.19
CA THR A 27 -0.05 -15.70 12.05
C THR A 27 0.62 -15.91 13.41
N TRP A 28 0.05 -15.35 14.48
CA TRP A 28 0.59 -15.41 15.84
C TRP A 28 -0.46 -15.86 16.84
N ARG A 29 -0.01 -16.30 18.02
CA ARG A 29 -0.91 -16.63 19.14
C ARG A 29 -1.17 -15.37 19.96
N GLU A 30 -2.43 -15.03 20.17
CA GLU A 30 -2.88 -13.81 20.87
C GLU A 30 -3.99 -14.16 21.87
N THR A 31 -4.05 -13.44 22.99
CA THR A 31 -5.13 -13.58 23.99
C THR A 31 -6.11 -12.42 23.84
N ILE A 32 -7.37 -12.73 23.55
CA ILE A 32 -8.45 -11.75 23.32
C ILE A 32 -9.64 -12.17 24.18
N GLY A 33 -10.19 -11.25 24.99
CA GLY A 33 -11.26 -11.57 25.94
C GLY A 33 -10.90 -12.70 26.92
N GLY A 34 -9.61 -12.86 27.27
CA GLY A 34 -9.11 -13.95 28.11
C GLY A 34 -8.98 -15.32 27.44
N THR A 35 -9.27 -15.42 26.14
CA THR A 35 -9.17 -16.67 25.36
C THR A 35 -7.99 -16.61 24.40
N GLU A 36 -7.20 -17.69 24.30
CA GLU A 36 -6.09 -17.79 23.34
C GLU A 36 -6.59 -18.18 21.93
N TYR A 37 -6.12 -17.45 20.92
CA TYR A 37 -6.39 -17.68 19.51
C TYR A 37 -5.11 -17.70 18.68
N TRP A 38 -5.12 -18.43 17.57
CA TRP A 38 -4.17 -18.20 16.47
C TRP A 38 -4.76 -17.17 15.50
N VAL A 39 -4.24 -15.95 15.54
CA VAL A 39 -4.74 -14.83 14.73
C VAL A 39 -3.89 -14.70 13.48
N GLY A 40 -4.49 -15.01 12.33
CA GLY A 40 -3.89 -14.80 11.01
C GLY A 40 -4.30 -13.46 10.42
N ARG A 41 -3.33 -12.61 10.08
CA ARG A 41 -3.56 -11.35 9.36
C ARG A 41 -2.90 -11.41 8.00
N LYS A 42 -3.67 -11.11 6.95
CA LYS A 42 -3.18 -10.99 5.57
C LYS A 42 -3.72 -9.71 4.95
N GLY A 43 -2.85 -8.74 4.71
CA GLY A 43 -3.25 -7.38 4.35
C GLY A 43 -3.95 -6.64 5.50
N ALA A 44 -3.65 -7.00 6.74
CA ALA A 44 -4.21 -6.38 7.94
C ALA A 44 -3.14 -6.27 9.02
N THR A 45 -3.25 -5.27 9.88
CA THR A 45 -2.27 -5.00 10.95
C THR A 45 -2.98 -4.99 12.30
N PRO A 46 -2.29 -5.32 13.41
CA PRO A 46 -2.86 -5.12 14.74
C PRO A 46 -3.19 -3.65 14.99
N ALA A 47 -4.24 -3.42 15.76
CA ALA A 47 -4.77 -2.14 16.18
C ALA A 47 -5.40 -2.29 17.58
N TYR A 48 -4.63 -2.86 18.52
CA TYR A 48 -5.03 -2.86 19.92
C TYR A 48 -5.22 -1.42 20.43
N PRO A 49 -6.04 -1.19 21.45
CA PRO A 49 -6.22 0.13 22.05
C PRO A 49 -4.88 0.80 22.40
N GLY A 50 -4.62 2.00 21.85
CA GLY A 50 -3.35 2.72 22.02
C GLY A 50 -2.20 2.24 21.12
N GLN A 51 -2.37 1.17 20.35
CA GLN A 51 -1.35 0.68 19.43
C GLN A 51 -1.33 1.52 18.16
N ARG A 52 -0.16 2.09 17.85
CA ARG A 52 0.06 2.86 16.63
C ARG A 52 0.35 1.96 15.42
N GLY A 53 -0.15 2.35 14.26
CA GLY A 53 0.07 1.65 13.00
C GLY A 53 0.19 2.59 11.82
N PHE A 54 0.92 2.15 10.78
CA PHE A 54 1.05 2.87 9.52
C PHE A 54 0.16 2.23 8.44
N VAL A 55 -0.62 3.05 7.73
CA VAL A 55 -1.47 2.61 6.63
C VAL A 55 -1.11 3.36 5.36
N GLY A 56 -0.55 2.63 4.40
CA GLY A 56 -0.12 3.18 3.12
C GLY A 56 -1.28 3.34 2.13
N ALA A 57 -1.34 4.49 1.47
CA ALA A 57 -2.24 4.69 0.33
C ALA A 57 -1.56 4.30 -0.99
N THR A 58 -1.64 5.17 -1.99
CA THR A 58 -1.03 5.00 -3.31
C THR A 58 0.20 5.90 -3.46
N MET A 59 0.85 5.86 -4.62
CA MET A 59 1.96 6.78 -4.93
C MET A 59 1.57 8.26 -5.00
N GLY A 60 0.27 8.60 -4.93
CA GLY A 60 -0.22 9.98 -5.05
C GLY A 60 -1.31 10.31 -4.05
N GLU A 61 -1.37 9.63 -2.91
CA GLU A 61 -2.37 9.89 -1.87
C GLU A 61 -1.75 9.91 -0.49
N ASP A 62 -2.41 10.60 0.43
CA ASP A 62 -2.02 10.64 1.82
C ASP A 62 -2.03 9.25 2.44
N SER A 63 -0.95 8.91 3.13
CA SER A 63 -0.91 7.78 4.05
C SER A 63 -1.23 8.27 5.47
N VAL A 64 -1.52 7.37 6.40
CA VAL A 64 -1.82 7.76 7.79
C VAL A 64 -1.02 6.98 8.82
N ILE A 65 -0.74 7.65 9.93
CA ILE A 65 -0.46 6.99 11.19
C ILE A 65 -1.76 7.03 11.99
N LEU A 66 -2.22 5.86 12.40
CA LEU A 66 -3.43 5.68 13.20
C LEU A 66 -3.12 4.98 14.52
N GLU A 67 -4.11 4.92 15.38
CA GLU A 67 -4.08 4.25 16.67
C GLU A 67 -5.36 3.46 16.87
N GLY A 68 -5.25 2.24 17.40
CA GLY A 68 -6.41 1.45 17.81
C GLY A 68 -7.18 2.10 18.95
N VAL A 69 -8.51 1.95 18.94
CA VAL A 69 -9.41 2.53 19.96
C VAL A 69 -10.11 1.39 20.70
N GLU A 70 -10.26 1.54 22.02
CA GLU A 70 -11.04 0.62 22.84
C GLU A 70 -12.52 0.72 22.50
N ASN A 71 -13.10 -0.37 21.99
CA ASN A 71 -14.54 -0.54 21.75
C ASN A 71 -14.87 -1.98 21.35
N GLU A 72 -16.16 -2.33 21.47
CA GLU A 72 -16.68 -3.66 21.15
C GLU A 72 -16.48 -4.05 19.67
N GLU A 73 -16.54 -3.09 18.73
CA GLU A 73 -16.31 -3.36 17.31
C GLU A 73 -14.85 -3.77 17.04
N GLY A 74 -13.90 -3.12 17.72
CA GLY A 74 -12.48 -3.43 17.63
C GLY A 74 -12.16 -4.81 18.20
N GLU A 75 -12.74 -5.16 19.35
CA GLU A 75 -12.60 -6.49 19.95
C GLU A 75 -13.19 -7.58 19.02
N ALA A 76 -14.37 -7.34 18.44
CA ALA A 76 -14.99 -8.24 17.46
C ALA A 76 -14.14 -8.43 16.18
N LEU A 77 -13.27 -7.48 15.86
CA LEU A 77 -12.30 -7.54 14.76
C LEU A 77 -10.93 -8.09 15.18
N PHE A 78 -10.81 -8.69 16.37
CA PHE A 78 -9.55 -9.19 16.92
C PHE A 78 -8.47 -8.10 16.93
N HIS A 79 -8.91 -6.88 17.27
CA HIS A 79 -8.11 -5.65 17.28
C HIS A 79 -7.24 -5.51 16.01
N SER A 80 -7.89 -5.50 14.85
CA SER A 80 -7.23 -5.45 13.55
C SER A 80 -7.68 -4.25 12.73
N THR A 81 -6.79 -3.73 11.89
CA THR A 81 -7.08 -2.67 10.93
C THR A 81 -6.44 -2.96 9.56
N VAL A 82 -6.79 -2.15 8.56
CA VAL A 82 -6.24 -2.25 7.21
C VAL A 82 -4.76 -1.90 7.16
N HIS A 83 -3.98 -2.59 6.33
CA HIS A 83 -2.58 -2.20 6.10
C HIS A 83 -2.39 -1.15 4.98
N GLY A 84 -3.40 -1.01 4.13
CA GLY A 84 -3.39 -0.07 3.02
C GLY A 84 -4.73 -0.02 2.29
N ALA A 85 -4.79 0.78 1.22
CA ALA A 85 -6.04 1.02 0.50
C ALA A 85 -6.64 -0.23 -0.18
N GLY A 86 -5.81 -1.20 -0.56
CA GLY A 86 -6.25 -2.40 -1.28
C GLY A 86 -6.57 -2.13 -2.75
N ARG A 87 -6.39 -3.17 -3.58
CA ARG A 87 -6.52 -3.05 -5.04
C ARG A 87 -7.98 -3.11 -5.49
N VAL A 88 -8.30 -2.38 -6.55
CA VAL A 88 -9.59 -2.51 -7.30
C VAL A 88 -9.45 -3.37 -8.56
N MET A 89 -8.22 -3.65 -8.98
CA MET A 89 -7.94 -4.50 -10.15
C MET A 89 -6.66 -5.31 -9.98
N SER A 90 -6.58 -6.44 -10.69
CA SER A 90 -5.38 -7.26 -10.70
C SER A 90 -4.22 -6.54 -11.40
N ARG A 91 -2.98 -6.98 -11.13
CA ARG A 91 -1.80 -6.45 -11.84
C ARG A 91 -1.91 -6.66 -13.35
N THR A 92 -2.35 -7.85 -13.76
CA THR A 92 -2.59 -8.17 -15.18
C THR A 92 -3.71 -7.34 -15.81
N ALA A 93 -4.73 -6.94 -15.04
CA ALA A 93 -5.75 -6.02 -15.56
C ALA A 93 -5.16 -4.62 -15.78
N ALA A 94 -4.27 -4.17 -14.91
CA ALA A 94 -3.59 -2.89 -15.06
C ALA A 94 -2.61 -2.87 -16.25
N THR A 95 -1.75 -3.88 -16.37
CA THR A 95 -0.66 -3.93 -17.37
C THR A 95 -1.04 -4.62 -18.68
N GLY A 96 -2.11 -5.42 -18.68
CA GLY A 96 -2.45 -6.30 -19.79
C GLY A 96 -1.65 -7.61 -19.77
N LYS A 97 -1.79 -8.41 -20.83
CA LYS A 97 -1.07 -9.68 -20.96
C LYS A 97 0.31 -9.42 -21.55
N VAL A 98 1.35 -9.53 -20.73
CA VAL A 98 2.75 -9.38 -21.12
C VAL A 98 3.51 -10.70 -21.06
N ASN A 99 4.58 -10.81 -21.85
CA ASN A 99 5.56 -11.89 -21.72
C ASN A 99 6.33 -11.71 -20.41
N ARG A 100 6.31 -12.72 -19.53
CA ARG A 100 6.96 -12.64 -18.21
C ARG A 100 8.47 -12.41 -18.27
N ARG A 101 9.13 -12.83 -19.35
CA ARG A 101 10.58 -12.68 -19.53
C ARG A 101 10.97 -11.31 -20.07
N THR A 102 10.21 -10.77 -21.03
CA THR A 102 10.56 -9.52 -21.73
C THR A 102 9.79 -8.30 -21.25
N GLY A 103 8.66 -8.50 -20.58
CA GLY A 103 7.73 -7.44 -20.18
C GLY A 103 6.92 -6.85 -21.35
N GLU A 104 7.10 -7.38 -22.57
CA GLU A 104 6.42 -6.87 -23.76
C GLU A 104 4.99 -7.41 -23.88
N PRO A 105 4.05 -6.62 -24.44
CA PRO A 105 2.69 -7.08 -24.70
C PRO A 105 2.67 -8.32 -25.60
N ILE A 106 1.84 -9.30 -25.26
CA ILE A 106 1.58 -10.43 -26.15
C ILE A 106 0.61 -9.98 -27.23
N LEU A 107 1.06 -9.99 -28.49
CA LEU A 107 0.30 -9.50 -29.64
C LEU A 107 -0.58 -10.60 -30.25
N ASP A 108 -1.68 -10.19 -30.89
CA ASP A 108 -2.55 -11.01 -31.74
C ASP A 108 -2.04 -11.07 -33.19
N GLU A 109 -2.80 -11.73 -34.07
CA GLU A 109 -2.46 -11.88 -35.49
C GLU A 109 -2.36 -10.56 -36.27
N ASN A 110 -2.95 -9.48 -35.74
CA ASN A 110 -2.94 -8.14 -36.32
C ASN A 110 -1.85 -7.24 -35.68
N GLY A 111 -1.01 -7.80 -34.79
CA GLY A 111 0.01 -7.04 -34.08
C GLY A 111 -0.52 -6.19 -32.93
N GLN A 112 -1.76 -6.37 -32.50
CA GLN A 112 -2.35 -5.63 -31.38
C GLN A 112 -2.24 -6.42 -30.07
N PRO A 113 -2.16 -5.78 -28.89
CA PRO A 113 -2.13 -6.51 -27.62
C PRO A 113 -3.36 -7.40 -27.42
N LYS A 114 -3.16 -8.71 -27.24
CA LYS A 114 -4.26 -9.69 -27.00
C LYS A 114 -5.16 -9.30 -25.83
N ARG A 115 -4.59 -8.63 -24.83
CA ARG A 115 -5.33 -8.02 -23.71
C ARG A 115 -4.60 -6.72 -23.33
N PRO A 116 -5.10 -5.54 -23.74
CA PRO A 116 -4.50 -4.28 -23.35
C PRO A 116 -4.69 -4.06 -21.85
N GLY A 117 -3.75 -3.33 -21.23
CA GLY A 117 -3.88 -2.88 -19.86
C GLY A 117 -4.90 -1.76 -19.71
N LEU A 118 -5.59 -1.73 -18.57
CA LEU A 118 -6.56 -0.69 -18.24
C LEU A 118 -5.89 0.62 -17.80
N VAL A 119 -4.60 0.58 -17.46
CA VAL A 119 -3.86 1.74 -16.96
C VAL A 119 -2.69 2.05 -17.87
N SER A 120 -2.67 3.26 -18.44
CA SER A 120 -1.54 3.75 -19.22
C SER A 120 -0.52 4.48 -18.33
N ARG A 121 0.73 4.57 -18.80
CA ARG A 121 1.77 5.37 -18.16
C ARG A 121 1.38 6.84 -18.06
N GLU A 122 0.76 7.38 -19.12
CA GLU A 122 0.24 8.74 -19.14
C GLU A 122 -0.82 8.99 -18.05
N MET A 123 -1.74 8.04 -17.84
CA MET A 123 -2.74 8.16 -16.75
C MET A 123 -2.06 8.22 -15.38
N MET A 124 -1.06 7.37 -15.14
CA MET A 124 -0.30 7.36 -13.88
C MET A 124 0.47 8.67 -13.69
N GLU A 125 1.20 9.13 -14.70
CA GLU A 125 2.02 10.34 -14.66
C GLU A 125 1.17 11.60 -14.50
N LYS A 126 0.02 11.69 -15.18
CA LYS A 126 -0.95 12.79 -14.99
C LYS A 126 -1.47 12.85 -13.56
N TRP A 127 -1.80 11.70 -12.97
CA TRP A 127 -2.23 11.66 -11.57
C TRP A 127 -1.12 12.14 -10.66
N VAL A 128 0.06 11.55 -10.75
CA VAL A 128 1.22 11.88 -9.90
C VAL A 128 1.59 13.36 -10.00
N ALA A 129 1.60 13.91 -11.22
CA ALA A 129 1.89 15.33 -11.45
C ALA A 129 0.81 16.25 -10.85
N ARG A 130 -0.47 15.87 -10.94
CA ARG A 130 -1.58 16.61 -10.30
C ARG A 130 -1.39 16.71 -8.78
N GLU A 131 -0.89 15.65 -8.17
CA GLU A 131 -0.65 15.59 -6.72
C GLU A 131 0.71 16.20 -6.31
N GLY A 132 1.50 16.71 -7.26
CA GLY A 132 2.79 17.33 -6.98
C GLY A 132 3.88 16.36 -6.51
N VAL A 133 3.73 15.05 -6.77
CA VAL A 133 4.66 14.02 -6.28
C VAL A 133 5.79 13.78 -7.28
N VAL A 134 7.03 13.76 -6.80
CA VAL A 134 8.19 13.35 -7.60
C VAL A 134 8.28 11.82 -7.65
N LEU A 135 7.99 11.22 -8.80
CA LEU A 135 8.07 9.76 -8.98
C LEU A 135 9.39 9.33 -9.62
N ARG A 136 10.07 8.35 -9.02
CA ARG A 136 11.24 7.65 -9.57
C ARG A 136 10.94 6.16 -9.68
N GLY A 137 10.97 5.64 -10.91
CA GLY A 137 10.68 4.23 -11.23
C GLY A 137 9.18 3.96 -11.40
N ALA A 138 8.69 2.89 -10.76
CA ALA A 138 7.31 2.41 -10.76
C ALA A 138 6.78 1.76 -12.06
N GLY A 139 6.07 0.66 -11.87
CA GLY A 139 5.20 0.04 -12.89
C GLY A 139 3.77 0.57 -12.82
N VAL A 140 3.07 0.54 -13.96
CA VAL A 140 1.66 0.96 -14.04
C VAL A 140 0.72 0.05 -13.26
N ASP A 141 1.18 -1.13 -12.85
CA ASP A 141 0.45 -2.02 -11.94
C ASP A 141 0.38 -1.51 -10.50
N GLU A 142 1.21 -0.53 -10.14
CA GLU A 142 1.21 0.14 -8.84
C GLU A 142 0.63 1.56 -8.91
N ALA A 143 0.09 1.96 -10.07
CA ALA A 143 -0.50 3.26 -10.30
C ALA A 143 -1.69 3.55 -9.36
N PRO A 144 -1.99 4.81 -9.02
CA PRO A 144 -3.10 5.16 -8.13
C PRO A 144 -4.43 4.56 -8.59
N GLN A 145 -4.68 4.48 -9.91
CA GLN A 145 -5.87 3.91 -10.52
C GLN A 145 -6.12 2.44 -10.12
N CYS A 146 -5.07 1.72 -9.72
CA CYS A 146 -5.18 0.31 -9.34
C CYS A 146 -5.75 0.08 -7.94
N TYR A 147 -5.96 1.13 -7.16
CA TYR A 147 -6.28 1.07 -5.74
C TYR A 147 -7.60 1.75 -5.36
N LYS A 148 -8.17 1.38 -4.22
CA LYS A 148 -9.27 2.12 -3.59
C LYS A 148 -8.75 3.46 -3.06
N ARG A 149 -9.66 4.38 -2.69
CA ARG A 149 -9.29 5.62 -2.03
C ARG A 149 -9.10 5.36 -0.54
N LEU A 150 -7.93 5.68 0.03
CA LEU A 150 -7.67 5.35 1.44
C LEU A 150 -8.69 6.00 2.38
N LYS A 151 -9.13 7.22 2.11
CA LYS A 151 -10.17 7.92 2.88
C LYS A 151 -11.47 7.12 2.99
N GLU A 152 -11.88 6.43 1.93
CA GLU A 152 -13.09 5.61 1.94
C GLU A 152 -12.89 4.32 2.72
N VAL A 153 -11.70 3.72 2.60
CA VAL A 153 -11.32 2.51 3.35
C VAL A 153 -11.29 2.81 4.86
N LEU A 154 -10.69 3.94 5.25
CA LEU A 154 -10.65 4.38 6.65
C LEU A 154 -12.04 4.73 7.19
N ARG A 155 -12.92 5.31 6.37
CA ARG A 155 -14.33 5.52 6.78
C ARG A 155 -15.01 4.21 7.14
N GLY A 156 -14.69 3.12 6.43
CA GLY A 156 -15.19 1.79 6.74
C GLY A 156 -14.62 1.17 8.03
N GLN A 157 -13.57 1.73 8.63
CA GLN A 157 -13.08 1.29 9.94
C GLN A 157 -13.93 1.82 11.10
N GLY A 158 -14.76 2.85 10.87
CA GLY A 158 -15.64 3.40 11.89
C GLY A 158 -14.88 3.86 13.15
N PRO A 159 -15.35 3.51 14.36
CA PRO A 159 -14.74 3.94 15.62
C PRO A 159 -13.51 3.11 16.04
N THR A 160 -13.16 2.04 15.32
CA THR A 160 -12.12 1.08 15.74
C THR A 160 -10.71 1.66 15.73
N VAL A 161 -10.49 2.74 14.98
CA VAL A 161 -9.20 3.44 14.89
C VAL A 161 -9.37 4.95 14.86
N ARG A 162 -8.35 5.66 15.32
CA ARG A 162 -8.24 7.11 15.25
C ARG A 162 -7.02 7.50 14.45
N VAL A 163 -7.18 8.39 13.47
CA VAL A 163 -6.05 8.95 12.72
C VAL A 163 -5.31 9.94 13.60
N LEU A 164 -4.00 9.73 13.79
CA LEU A 164 -3.12 10.62 14.53
C LEU A 164 -2.40 11.60 13.60
N HIS A 165 -1.92 11.10 12.46
CA HIS A 165 -1.18 11.90 11.48
C HIS A 165 -1.60 11.54 10.05
N THR A 166 -1.60 12.55 9.19
CA THR A 166 -1.76 12.42 7.74
C THR A 166 -0.43 12.79 7.08
N LEU A 167 0.05 11.93 6.20
CA LEU A 167 1.36 12.02 5.55
C LEU A 167 1.18 12.17 4.05
N SER A 168 1.34 13.40 3.55
CA SER A 168 1.27 13.69 2.12
C SER A 168 2.61 13.37 1.43
N PRO A 169 2.60 12.57 0.35
CA PRO A 169 3.83 12.24 -0.36
C PRO A 169 4.38 13.47 -1.10
N ILE A 170 5.69 13.70 -1.00
CA ILE A 170 6.42 14.66 -1.85
C ILE A 170 7.26 13.94 -2.91
N GLY A 171 7.59 12.68 -2.65
CA GLY A 171 8.36 11.84 -3.57
C GLY A 171 8.13 10.36 -3.30
N VAL A 172 8.19 9.57 -4.37
CA VAL A 172 8.03 8.11 -4.34
C VAL A 172 9.14 7.49 -5.18
N ALA A 173 9.93 6.62 -4.55
CA ALA A 173 10.91 5.78 -5.23
C ALA A 173 10.45 4.33 -5.17
N MET A 174 10.32 3.70 -6.33
CA MET A 174 9.97 2.29 -6.47
C MET A 174 10.85 1.65 -7.53
N ALA A 175 11.02 0.33 -7.46
CA ALA A 175 11.75 -0.41 -8.48
C ALA A 175 11.22 -0.06 -9.88
N GLY A 176 12.14 0.12 -10.83
CA GLY A 176 11.80 0.40 -12.21
C GLY A 176 11.06 -0.79 -12.85
N ALA A 177 10.26 -0.53 -13.89
CA ALA A 177 9.52 -1.58 -14.59
C ALA A 177 10.41 -2.68 -15.22
N ARG A 178 11.72 -2.44 -15.35
CA ARG A 178 12.74 -3.36 -15.90
C ARG A 178 13.84 -3.71 -14.91
N GLU A 179 13.68 -3.34 -13.65
CA GLU A 179 14.68 -3.60 -12.62
C GLU A 179 14.49 -5.03 -12.09
N TYR A 180 15.58 -5.80 -12.07
CA TYR A 180 15.59 -7.14 -11.50
C TYR A 180 15.54 -7.02 -9.97
N ASP A 181 14.42 -7.44 -9.38
CA ASP A 181 14.27 -7.54 -7.95
C ASP A 181 14.51 -9.00 -7.53
N PRO A 182 15.62 -9.30 -6.82
CA PRO A 182 15.97 -10.66 -6.41
C PRO A 182 15.01 -11.25 -5.36
N TYR A 183 14.09 -10.44 -4.82
CA TYR A 183 13.10 -10.85 -3.81
C TYR A 183 11.66 -10.84 -4.33
N LYS A 184 11.47 -10.67 -5.64
CA LYS A 184 10.16 -10.72 -6.26
C LYS A 184 9.77 -12.18 -6.51
N ASP A 185 8.67 -12.61 -5.89
CA ASP A 185 8.07 -13.94 -6.05
C ASP A 185 7.73 -14.29 -7.52
#